data_AF-B2A2H7-F1
#
_entry.id   AF-B2A2H7-F1
#
_cell.length_a   1.000
_cell.length_b   1.000
_cell.length_c   1.000
_cell.angle_alpha   90.00
_cell.angle_beta   90.00
_cell.angle_gamma   90.00
#
_symmetry.space_group_name_H-M   'P 1'
#
loop_
_entity.id
_entity.type
_entity.pdbx_description
1 polymer ?
#
loop_
_entity_poly.entity_id
_entity_poly.type
_entity_poly.pdbx_seq_one_letter_code
_entity_poly.pdbx_strand_id
1 'polypeptide(L)'
;MYVIGEVVLVINLLLNFMLLFVTGRIMNLYCSLKKLLASGLIGTLAVFVPQFPGEILVKLAISVLMIRIAFGALKKQAFLVTLMVFYGVSFVMGGSIMGTAFLFSGQSNFQILMPGNLPFGYLVLAFIVALAVILGIRAIERKITLKKVSIPVKVVVNGKSVKLNALVDTGNKLKTFTGEYCLVVEARALDNVLTSDEKHVLSEISNYNQLDDRQWDQEASARFFPLWFNSLGTEHGLLLAFRPEKLALGNSGTSFECNGTVNKNNNGDPWREVSALIAVTFQELNIDDTNCGLVPVELLKFAEGS
;
A
#
# COMPACT_ATOMS: atom_id res chain seq x y z
N MET A 1 -39.59 -29.59 23.47
CA MET A 1 -38.19 -29.60 22.98
C MET A 1 -37.95 -28.29 22.21
N TYR A 2 -37.66 -27.20 22.93
CA TYR A 2 -37.51 -25.84 22.37
C TYR A 2 -36.04 -25.45 22.07
N VAL A 3 -35.10 -26.40 22.21
CA VAL A 3 -33.65 -26.15 22.24
C VAL A 3 -33.03 -25.88 20.85
N ILE A 4 -33.73 -26.16 19.75
CA ILE A 4 -33.17 -25.98 18.39
C ILE A 4 -33.16 -24.50 17.97
N GLY A 5 -34.18 -23.72 18.34
CA GLY A 5 -34.32 -22.33 17.88
C GLY A 5 -33.19 -21.41 18.39
N GLU A 6 -32.89 -21.46 19.68
CA GLU A 6 -31.90 -20.58 20.31
C GLU A 6 -30.49 -20.81 19.75
N VAL A 7 -30.09 -22.07 19.59
CA VAL A 7 -28.78 -22.44 19.04
C VAL A 7 -28.63 -21.93 17.60
N VAL A 8 -29.67 -22.06 16.79
CA VAL A 8 -29.68 -21.59 15.40
C VAL A 8 -29.54 -20.07 15.32
N LEU A 9 -30.19 -19.34 16.23
CA LEU A 9 -30.07 -17.89 16.31
C LEU A 9 -28.65 -17.45 16.70
N VAL A 10 -28.05 -18.12 17.68
CA VAL A 10 -26.68 -17.81 18.11
C VAL A 10 -25.67 -18.08 17.00
N ILE A 11 -25.78 -19.22 16.31
CA ILE A 11 -24.87 -19.56 15.20
C ILE A 11 -25.00 -18.53 14.07
N ASN A 12 -26.23 -18.19 13.65
CA ASN A 12 -26.44 -17.19 12.61
C ASN A 12 -25.97 -15.80 13.03
N LEU A 13 -26.13 -15.43 14.30
CA LEU A 13 -25.61 -14.17 14.83
C LEU A 13 -24.09 -14.11 14.73
N LEU A 14 -23.40 -15.18 15.12
CA LEU A 14 -21.94 -15.26 15.05
C LEU A 14 -21.43 -15.26 13.61
N LEU A 15 -22.09 -15.98 12.70
CA LEU A 15 -21.74 -15.97 11.29
C LEU A 15 -21.93 -14.57 10.67
N ASN A 16 -23.08 -13.94 10.89
CA ASN A 16 -23.33 -12.58 10.40
C ASN A 16 -22.34 -11.56 11.00
N PHE A 17 -22.00 -11.71 12.28
CA PHE A 17 -20.96 -10.91 12.91
C PHE A 17 -19.60 -11.10 12.23
N MET A 18 -19.18 -12.34 11.98
CA MET A 18 -17.91 -12.64 11.29
C MET A 18 -17.89 -12.09 9.87
N LEU A 19 -18.98 -12.24 9.11
CA LEU A 19 -19.12 -11.69 7.75
C LEU A 19 -18.92 -10.17 7.75
N LEU A 20 -19.61 -9.46 8.64
CA LEU A 20 -19.50 -8.01 8.74
C LEU A 20 -18.12 -7.58 9.25
N PHE A 21 -17.55 -8.30 10.23
CA PHE A 21 -16.23 -8.01 10.77
C PHE A 21 -15.14 -8.13 9.69
N VAL A 22 -15.14 -9.25 8.95
CA VAL A 22 -14.20 -9.46 7.84
C VAL A 22 -14.43 -8.39 6.77
N THR A 23 -15.67 -8.17 6.32
CA THR A 23 -16.02 -7.13 5.32
C THR A 23 -15.48 -5.76 5.72
N GLY A 24 -15.71 -5.34 6.97
CA GLY A 24 -15.22 -4.07 7.50
C GLY A 24 -13.69 -3.99 7.50
N ARG A 25 -13.01 -5.11 7.78
CA ARG A 25 -11.56 -5.19 7.75
C ARG A 25 -11.00 -5.10 6.33
N ILE A 26 -11.62 -5.76 5.35
CA ILE A 26 -11.23 -5.67 3.93
C ILE A 26 -11.40 -4.24 3.43
N MET A 27 -12.52 -3.61 3.80
CA MET A 27 -12.85 -2.25 3.36
C MET A 27 -12.14 -1.16 4.17
N ASN A 28 -11.29 -1.52 5.14
CA ASN A 28 -10.65 -0.59 6.09
C ASN A 28 -11.64 0.40 6.75
N LEU A 29 -12.85 -0.09 7.08
CA LEU A 29 -13.90 0.69 7.73
C LEU A 29 -13.85 0.52 9.25
N TYR A 30 -13.77 1.65 9.97
CA TYR A 30 -13.86 1.65 11.42
C TYR A 30 -15.30 1.39 11.86
N CYS A 31 -15.50 0.36 12.69
CA CYS A 31 -16.80 0.03 13.25
C CYS A 31 -16.67 -0.40 14.71
N SER A 32 -17.63 0.01 15.53
CA SER A 32 -17.73 -0.45 16.93
C SER A 32 -18.34 -1.85 16.98
N LEU A 33 -17.82 -2.73 17.86
CA LEU A 33 -18.36 -4.07 18.11
C LEU A 33 -19.89 -4.09 18.34
N LYS A 34 -20.43 -3.06 19.01
CA LYS A 34 -21.88 -2.92 19.26
C LYS A 34 -22.70 -2.79 17.98
N LYS A 35 -22.22 -2.01 17.00
CA LYS A 35 -22.88 -1.85 15.69
C LYS A 35 -22.82 -3.13 14.86
N LEU A 36 -21.71 -3.87 14.92
CA LEU A 36 -21.59 -5.17 14.27
C LEU A 36 -22.56 -6.19 14.87
N LEU A 37 -22.68 -6.24 16.19
CA LEU A 37 -23.64 -7.12 16.87
C LEU A 37 -25.09 -6.75 16.55
N ALA A 38 -25.44 -5.46 16.61
CA ALA A 38 -26.79 -5.00 16.27
C ALA A 38 -27.16 -5.31 14.81
N SER A 39 -26.21 -5.09 13.89
CA SER A 39 -26.37 -5.44 12.48
C SER A 39 -26.47 -6.96 12.28
N GLY A 40 -25.66 -7.75 12.99
CA GLY A 40 -25.69 -9.20 12.96
C GLY A 40 -27.03 -9.78 13.42
N LEU A 41 -27.65 -9.18 14.46
CA LEU A 41 -28.99 -9.56 14.93
C LEU A 41 -30.04 -9.38 13.84
N ILE A 42 -29.98 -8.28 13.09
CA ILE A 42 -30.89 -8.03 11.96
C ILE A 42 -30.67 -9.05 10.84
N GLY A 43 -29.41 -9.40 10.55
CA GLY A 43 -29.08 -10.47 9.62
C GLY A 43 -29.67 -11.82 10.05
N THR A 44 -29.63 -12.13 11.34
CA THR A 44 -30.18 -13.37 11.89
C THR A 44 -31.69 -13.48 11.72
N LEU A 45 -32.41 -12.36 11.69
CA LEU A 45 -33.86 -12.37 11.41
C LEU A 45 -34.19 -12.91 10.01
N ALA A 46 -33.23 -12.93 9.08
CA ALA A 46 -33.41 -13.53 7.76
C ALA A 46 -33.77 -15.04 7.82
N VAL A 47 -33.42 -15.72 8.92
CA VAL A 47 -33.77 -17.13 9.16
C VAL A 47 -35.29 -17.34 9.24
N PHE A 48 -36.04 -16.34 9.70
CA PHE A 48 -37.51 -16.42 9.82
C PHE A 48 -38.24 -16.03 8.54
N VAL A 49 -37.53 -15.61 7.49
CA VAL A 49 -38.17 -15.26 6.22
C VAL A 49 -38.65 -16.55 5.54
N PRO A 50 -39.97 -16.72 5.32
CA PRO A 50 -40.49 -17.93 4.69
C PRO A 50 -40.03 -18.01 3.23
N GLN A 51 -40.02 -19.23 2.68
CA GLN A 51 -39.70 -19.44 1.27
C GLN A 51 -40.89 -19.05 0.40
N PHE A 52 -40.76 -17.97 -0.37
CA PHE A 52 -41.77 -17.49 -1.31
C PHE A 52 -41.11 -16.84 -2.53
N PRO A 53 -41.80 -16.75 -3.69
CA PRO A 53 -41.26 -16.09 -4.86
C PRO A 53 -41.00 -14.60 -4.56
N GLY A 54 -39.72 -14.23 -4.42
CA GLY A 54 -39.29 -12.89 -3.99
C GLY A 54 -38.45 -12.85 -2.71
N GLU A 55 -38.25 -13.99 -2.03
CA GLU A 55 -37.41 -14.06 -0.82
C GLU A 55 -35.98 -13.51 -1.04
N ILE A 56 -35.46 -13.61 -2.27
CA ILE A 56 -34.14 -13.09 -2.65
C ILE A 56 -34.10 -11.56 -2.49
N LEU A 57 -35.17 -10.84 -2.86
CA LEU A 57 -35.24 -9.40 -2.71
C LEU A 57 -35.28 -9.00 -1.23
N VAL A 58 -35.96 -9.78 -0.39
CA VAL A 58 -35.99 -9.55 1.05
C VAL A 58 -34.60 -9.77 1.67
N LYS A 59 -33.91 -10.86 1.29
CA LYS A 59 -32.53 -11.13 1.73
C LYS A 59 -31.56 -10.03 1.27
N LEU A 60 -31.75 -9.49 0.06
CA LEU A 60 -30.99 -8.34 -0.44
C LEU A 60 -31.29 -7.06 0.36
N ALA A 61 -32.55 -6.81 0.71
CA ALA A 61 -32.91 -5.65 1.53
C ALA A 61 -32.31 -5.74 2.94
N ILE A 62 -32.30 -6.94 3.53
CA ILE A 62 -31.68 -7.20 4.83
C ILE A 62 -30.18 -6.92 4.78
N SER A 63 -29.46 -7.40 3.75
CA SER A 63 -28.01 -7.15 3.63
C SER A 63 -27.69 -5.65 3.47
N VAL A 64 -28.50 -4.92 2.69
CA VAL A 64 -28.39 -3.45 2.57
C VAL A 64 -28.57 -2.78 3.94
N LEU A 65 -29.55 -3.21 4.73
CA LEU A 65 -29.80 -2.68 6.06
C LEU A 65 -28.64 -3.00 7.02
N MET A 66 -28.13 -4.24 6.97
CA MET A 66 -26.98 -4.67 7.78
C MET A 66 -25.76 -3.77 7.54
N ILE A 67 -25.40 -3.51 6.28
CA ILE A 67 -24.24 -2.68 5.93
C ILE A 67 -24.44 -1.25 6.41
N ARG A 68 -25.64 -0.67 6.25
CA ARG A 68 -25.95 0.68 6.73
C ARG A 68 -25.83 0.80 8.25
N ILE A 69 -26.25 -0.21 9.00
CA ILE A 69 -26.17 -0.20 10.47
C ILE A 69 -24.73 -0.41 10.95
N ALA A 70 -24.00 -1.33 10.30
CA ALA A 70 -22.62 -1.64 10.67
C ALA A 70 -21.65 -0.49 10.36
N PHE A 71 -21.75 0.13 9.18
CA PHE A 71 -20.77 1.07 8.64
C PHE A 71 -21.27 2.50 8.48
N GLY A 72 -22.56 2.76 8.72
CA GLY A 72 -23.16 4.09 8.60
C GLY A 72 -23.38 4.53 7.15
N ALA A 73 -23.43 5.85 6.95
CA ALA A 73 -23.66 6.46 5.64
C ALA A 73 -22.36 6.50 4.82
N LEU A 74 -22.24 5.57 3.88
CA LEU A 74 -21.15 5.53 2.89
C LEU A 74 -21.54 6.28 1.61
N LYS A 75 -20.55 6.81 0.88
CA LYS A 75 -20.76 7.31 -0.50
C LYS A 75 -21.29 6.18 -1.38
N LYS A 76 -22.14 6.47 -2.39
CA LYS A 76 -22.80 5.45 -3.24
C LYS A 76 -21.82 4.41 -3.81
N GLN A 77 -20.67 4.85 -4.32
CA GLN A 77 -19.64 3.95 -4.86
C GLN A 77 -19.05 3.04 -3.76
N ALA A 78 -18.63 3.61 -2.64
CA ALA A 78 -18.09 2.85 -1.51
C ALA A 78 -19.12 1.85 -0.96
N PHE A 79 -20.40 2.23 -0.91
CA PHE A 79 -21.48 1.36 -0.48
C PHE A 79 -21.65 0.15 -1.40
N LEU A 80 -21.67 0.36 -2.72
CA LEU A 80 -21.79 -0.72 -3.70
C LEU A 80 -20.59 -1.69 -3.62
N VAL A 81 -19.37 -1.17 -3.52
CA VAL A 81 -18.17 -1.99 -3.34
C VAL A 81 -18.25 -2.78 -2.03
N THR A 82 -18.67 -2.15 -0.93
CA THR A 82 -18.84 -2.83 0.36
C THR A 82 -19.87 -3.96 0.27
N LEU A 83 -20.98 -3.75 -0.44
CA LEU A 83 -22.00 -4.77 -0.69
C LEU A 83 -21.44 -5.95 -1.49
N MET A 84 -20.66 -5.68 -2.55
CA MET A 84 -19.99 -6.72 -3.33
C MET A 84 -19.00 -7.52 -2.49
N VAL A 85 -18.18 -6.83 -1.66
CA VAL A 85 -17.24 -7.49 -0.76
C VAL A 85 -17.96 -8.33 0.29
N PHE A 86 -19.05 -7.83 0.88
CA PHE A 86 -19.87 -8.59 1.82
C PHE A 86 -20.36 -9.91 1.21
N TYR A 87 -20.89 -9.87 -0.01
CA TYR A 87 -21.30 -11.08 -0.72
C TYR A 87 -20.11 -11.96 -1.08
N GLY A 88 -18.98 -11.40 -1.52
CA GLY A 88 -17.76 -12.15 -1.79
C GLY A 88 -17.25 -12.92 -0.57
N VAL A 89 -17.21 -12.29 0.61
CA VAL A 89 -16.86 -12.94 1.88
C VAL A 89 -17.89 -14.02 2.23
N SER A 90 -19.18 -13.77 2.00
CA SER A 90 -20.25 -14.75 2.22
C SER A 90 -20.09 -15.98 1.33
N PHE A 91 -19.73 -15.80 0.06
CA PHE A 91 -19.44 -16.90 -0.86
C PHE A 91 -18.20 -17.70 -0.44
N VAL A 92 -17.13 -17.03 0.01
CA VAL A 92 -15.92 -17.71 0.47
C VAL A 92 -16.20 -18.53 1.74
N MET A 93 -16.89 -17.95 2.73
CA MET A 93 -17.25 -18.68 3.95
C MET A 93 -18.24 -19.81 3.68
N GLY A 94 -19.35 -19.53 3.01
CA GLY A 94 -20.38 -20.51 2.69
C GLY A 94 -19.84 -21.62 1.78
N GLY A 95 -19.04 -21.27 0.78
CA GLY A 95 -18.36 -22.21 -0.11
C GLY A 95 -17.35 -23.08 0.60
N SER A 96 -16.63 -22.55 1.60
CA SER A 96 -15.71 -23.34 2.43
C SER A 96 -16.48 -24.35 3.30
N ILE A 97 -17.59 -23.94 3.90
CA ILE A 97 -18.48 -24.83 4.66
C ILE A 97 -19.04 -25.94 3.75
N MET A 98 -19.54 -25.58 2.57
CA MET A 98 -20.03 -26.57 1.60
C MET A 98 -18.94 -27.51 1.09
N GLY A 99 -17.78 -26.97 0.72
CA GLY A 99 -16.68 -27.76 0.17
C GLY A 99 -16.11 -28.76 1.18
N THR A 100 -15.97 -28.33 2.44
CA THR A 100 -15.57 -29.24 3.52
C THR A 100 -16.64 -30.27 3.85
N ALA A 101 -17.91 -29.87 3.90
CA ALA A 101 -19.02 -30.82 4.09
C ALA A 101 -19.01 -31.90 3.01
N PHE A 102 -18.85 -31.52 1.75
CA PHE A 102 -18.77 -32.44 0.62
C PHE A 102 -17.57 -33.39 0.73
N LEU A 103 -16.38 -32.87 1.06
CA LEU A 103 -15.15 -33.65 1.11
C LEU A 103 -15.10 -34.66 2.26
N PHE A 104 -15.59 -34.30 3.45
CA PHE A 104 -15.43 -35.12 4.66
C PHE A 104 -16.64 -35.98 5.01
N SER A 105 -17.86 -35.55 4.64
CA SER A 105 -19.07 -36.28 5.02
C SER A 105 -19.69 -37.09 3.88
N GLY A 106 -19.22 -36.89 2.63
CA GLY A 106 -19.82 -37.51 1.44
C GLY A 106 -21.29 -37.14 1.22
N GLN A 107 -21.84 -36.23 2.04
CA GLN A 107 -23.22 -35.77 1.93
C GLN A 107 -23.28 -34.75 0.79
N SER A 108 -23.93 -35.14 -0.30
CA SER A 108 -24.33 -34.24 -1.39
C SER A 108 -25.54 -33.36 -1.05
N ASN A 109 -26.10 -33.53 0.16
CA ASN A 109 -27.32 -32.84 0.57
C ASN A 109 -27.01 -31.38 0.92
N PHE A 110 -27.50 -30.48 0.07
CA PHE A 110 -27.57 -29.01 0.28
C PHE A 110 -28.28 -28.61 1.59
N GLN A 111 -28.93 -29.57 2.26
CA GLN A 111 -29.67 -29.40 3.51
C GLN A 111 -28.78 -29.00 4.70
N ILE A 112 -27.46 -29.21 4.61
CA ILE A 112 -26.49 -28.71 5.62
C ILE A 112 -26.43 -27.17 5.62
N LEU A 113 -26.74 -26.53 4.49
CA LEU A 113 -26.80 -25.08 4.37
C LEU A 113 -28.21 -24.52 4.68
N MET A 114 -29.18 -25.37 5.03
CA MET A 114 -30.48 -24.90 5.48
C MET A 114 -30.33 -24.24 6.86
N PRO A 115 -30.96 -23.07 7.07
CA PRO A 115 -31.02 -22.45 8.39
C PRO A 115 -31.61 -23.43 9.39
N GLY A 116 -30.84 -23.87 10.38
CA GLY A 116 -31.32 -24.84 11.37
C GLY A 116 -30.40 -26.02 11.66
N ASN A 117 -29.60 -26.43 10.68
CA ASN A 117 -28.94 -27.74 10.71
C ASN A 117 -27.40 -27.67 10.63
N LEU A 118 -26.82 -26.49 10.89
CA LEU A 118 -25.37 -26.28 10.93
C LEU A 118 -24.80 -26.75 12.27
N PRO A 119 -24.08 -27.88 12.36
CA PRO A 119 -23.38 -28.27 13.57
C PRO A 119 -22.29 -27.25 13.93
N PHE A 120 -22.01 -27.15 15.23
CA PHE A 120 -21.04 -26.21 15.82
C PHE A 120 -19.64 -26.27 15.18
N GLY A 121 -19.25 -27.44 14.63
CA GLY A 121 -17.98 -27.60 13.91
C GLY A 121 -17.81 -26.66 12.71
N TYR A 122 -18.89 -26.29 12.01
CA TYR A 122 -18.82 -25.35 10.89
C TYR A 122 -18.60 -23.90 11.33
N LEU A 123 -18.90 -23.56 12.58
CA LEU A 123 -18.58 -22.24 13.14
C LEU A 123 -17.06 -22.09 13.34
N VAL A 124 -16.40 -23.15 13.80
CA VAL A 124 -14.92 -23.19 13.92
C VAL A 124 -14.30 -23.02 12.54
N LEU A 125 -14.83 -23.72 11.53
CA LEU A 125 -14.37 -23.56 10.16
C LEU A 125 -14.57 -22.13 9.63
N ALA A 126 -15.75 -21.54 9.84
CA ALA A 126 -16.02 -20.16 9.45
C ALA A 126 -15.02 -19.18 10.08
N PHE A 127 -14.66 -19.40 11.34
CA PHE A 127 -13.64 -18.62 12.03
C PHE A 127 -12.24 -18.78 11.41
N ILE A 128 -11.83 -20.02 11.09
CA ILE A 128 -10.55 -20.30 10.42
C ILE A 128 -10.50 -19.60 9.05
N VAL A 129 -11.58 -19.70 8.28
CA VAL A 129 -11.69 -19.04 6.96
C VAL A 129 -11.65 -17.52 7.11
N ALA A 130 -12.35 -16.95 8.09
CA ALA A 130 -12.31 -15.53 8.39
C ALA A 130 -10.87 -15.06 8.66
N LEU A 131 -10.13 -15.81 9.48
CA LEU A 131 -8.73 -15.52 9.79
C LEU A 131 -7.85 -15.61 8.54
N ALA A 132 -8.03 -16.67 7.73
CA ALA A 132 -7.27 -16.87 6.50
C ALA A 132 -7.48 -15.74 5.49
N VAL A 133 -8.72 -15.26 5.33
CA VAL A 133 -9.04 -14.12 4.46
C VAL A 133 -8.33 -12.84 4.95
N ILE A 134 -8.41 -12.55 6.25
CA ILE A 134 -7.76 -11.36 6.84
C ILE A 134 -6.22 -11.42 6.66
N LEU A 135 -5.61 -12.57 6.93
CA LEU A 135 -4.17 -12.76 6.79
C LEU A 135 -3.73 -12.71 5.33
N GLY A 136 -4.50 -13.31 4.43
CA GLY A 136 -4.23 -13.29 2.98
C GLY A 136 -4.24 -11.87 2.43
N ILE A 137 -5.22 -11.05 2.82
CA ILE A 137 -5.30 -9.65 2.39
C ILE A 137 -4.13 -8.84 2.92
N ARG A 138 -3.78 -8.98 4.21
CA ARG A 138 -2.58 -8.31 4.78
C ARG A 138 -1.30 -8.72 4.06
N ALA A 139 -1.16 -9.99 3.68
CA ALA A 139 -0.02 -10.47 2.93
C ALA A 139 0.04 -9.88 1.51
N ILE A 140 -1.12 -9.74 0.85
CA ILE A 140 -1.24 -9.09 -0.46
C ILE A 140 -0.93 -7.60 -0.35
N GLU A 141 -1.53 -6.89 0.60
CA GLU A 141 -1.25 -5.45 0.86
C GLU A 141 0.23 -5.21 1.12
N ARG A 142 0.87 -6.05 1.95
CA ARG A 142 2.32 -6.00 2.18
C ARG A 142 3.08 -6.21 0.88
N LYS A 143 2.72 -7.21 0.07
CA LYS A 143 3.38 -7.45 -1.22
C LYS A 143 3.17 -6.33 -2.24
N ILE A 144 1.99 -5.71 -2.27
CA ILE A 144 1.68 -4.58 -3.17
C ILE A 144 2.44 -3.33 -2.72
N THR A 145 2.49 -3.05 -1.42
CA THR A 145 3.29 -1.94 -0.87
C THR A 145 4.79 -2.13 -1.13
N LEU A 146 5.25 -3.39 -1.18
CA LEU A 146 6.63 -3.76 -1.53
C LEU A 146 6.92 -3.74 -3.04
N LYS A 147 5.90 -3.61 -3.91
CA LYS A 147 6.12 -3.51 -5.36
C LYS A 147 6.40 -2.07 -5.75
N LYS A 148 7.70 -1.76 -5.92
CA LYS A 148 8.25 -0.79 -6.90
C LYS A 148 7.34 0.42 -7.21
N VAL A 149 7.00 1.22 -6.20
CA VAL A 149 6.25 2.46 -6.45
C VAL A 149 7.23 3.48 -7.02
N SER A 150 7.06 3.84 -8.29
CA SER A 150 7.82 4.94 -8.89
C SER A 150 7.09 6.27 -8.63
N ILE A 151 7.83 7.24 -8.11
CA ILE A 151 7.33 8.60 -7.88
C ILE A 151 8.14 9.60 -8.71
N PRO A 152 7.49 10.63 -9.25
CA PRO A 152 8.20 11.71 -9.92
C PRO A 152 8.85 12.63 -8.87
N VAL A 153 10.09 13.03 -9.15
CA VAL A 153 10.90 13.91 -8.32
C VAL A 153 11.34 15.11 -9.15
N LYS A 154 11.21 16.31 -8.59
CA LYS A 154 11.68 17.56 -9.18
C LYS A 154 12.82 18.10 -8.33
N VAL A 155 13.97 18.34 -8.95
CA VAL A 155 15.17 18.86 -8.30
C VAL A 155 15.55 20.19 -8.94
N VAL A 156 15.93 21.17 -8.12
CA VAL A 156 16.49 22.45 -8.58
C VAL A 156 17.94 22.58 -8.09
N VAL A 157 18.85 22.80 -9.04
CA VAL A 157 20.30 22.93 -8.84
C VAL A 157 20.82 24.00 -9.79
N ASN A 158 21.61 24.97 -9.30
CA ASN A 158 22.17 26.05 -10.11
C ASN A 158 21.07 26.87 -10.82
N GLY A 159 19.93 27.07 -10.16
CA GLY A 159 18.73 27.70 -10.73
C GLY A 159 18.06 26.92 -11.88
N LYS A 160 18.58 25.75 -12.28
CA LYS A 160 18.00 24.86 -13.31
C LYS A 160 17.19 23.75 -12.66
N SER A 161 16.07 23.38 -13.28
CA SER A 161 15.19 22.31 -12.76
C SER A 161 15.20 21.07 -13.64
N VAL A 162 15.26 19.89 -13.03
CA VAL A 162 15.09 18.59 -13.69
C VAL A 162 13.97 17.78 -13.04
N LYS A 163 13.25 17.01 -13.85
CA LYS A 163 12.28 16.02 -13.39
C LYS A 163 12.80 14.62 -13.72
N LEU A 164 12.73 13.72 -12.74
CA LEU A 164 13.15 12.33 -12.88
C LEU A 164 12.16 11.43 -12.15
N ASN A 165 12.11 10.14 -12.51
CA ASN A 165 11.36 9.17 -11.72
C ASN A 165 12.32 8.48 -10.76
N ALA A 166 11.88 8.31 -9.52
CA ALA A 166 12.63 7.60 -8.51
C ALA A 166 11.77 6.49 -7.91
N LEU A 167 12.38 5.34 -7.73
CA LEU A 167 11.76 4.18 -7.12
C LEU A 167 11.76 4.35 -5.60
N VAL A 168 10.59 4.17 -5.00
CA VAL A 168 10.48 4.08 -3.55
C VAL A 168 11.08 2.75 -3.11
N ASP A 169 12.19 2.83 -2.37
CA ASP A 169 12.93 1.68 -1.89
C ASP A 169 12.87 1.57 -0.36
N THR A 170 12.35 0.44 0.11
CA THR A 170 12.32 0.08 1.54
C THR A 170 13.69 -0.33 2.09
N GLY A 171 14.63 -0.69 1.21
CA GLY A 171 16.01 -1.06 1.55
C GLY A 171 16.92 0.15 1.69
N ASN A 172 16.61 1.27 1.03
CA ASN A 172 17.36 2.50 1.14
C ASN A 172 17.20 3.12 2.53
N LYS A 173 18.19 2.89 3.39
CA LYS A 173 18.31 3.51 4.71
C LYS A 173 19.38 4.59 4.75
N LEU A 174 19.83 5.09 3.59
CA LEU A 174 20.84 6.14 3.56
C LEU A 174 20.31 7.39 4.27
N LYS A 175 21.03 7.72 5.35
CA LYS A 175 20.88 8.94 6.10
C LYS A 175 22.25 9.52 6.31
N THR A 176 22.34 10.84 6.38
CA THR A 176 23.57 11.46 6.86
C THR A 176 23.79 11.17 8.34
N PHE A 177 25.00 11.44 8.81
CA PHE A 177 25.31 11.46 10.23
C PHE A 177 24.40 12.43 11.02
N THR A 178 23.91 13.49 10.38
CA THR A 178 22.96 14.46 10.94
C THR A 178 21.50 13.97 10.90
N GLY A 179 21.22 12.79 10.34
CA GLY A 179 19.90 12.17 10.32
C GLY A 179 19.00 12.57 9.16
N GLU A 180 19.50 13.39 8.23
CA GLU A 180 18.76 13.82 7.03
C GLU A 180 18.62 12.67 6.04
N TYR A 181 17.47 12.56 5.40
CA TYR A 181 17.23 11.55 4.36
C TYR A 181 18.04 11.87 3.10
N CYS A 182 18.54 10.81 2.45
CA CYS A 182 19.26 10.91 1.19
C CYS A 182 18.48 10.22 0.06
N LEU A 183 18.19 10.98 -1.00
CA LEU A 183 17.75 10.48 -2.30
C LEU A 183 18.99 10.02 -3.07
N VAL A 184 19.00 8.80 -3.60
CA VAL A 184 20.08 8.38 -4.52
C VAL A 184 19.64 8.65 -5.95
N VAL A 185 20.46 9.31 -6.77
CA VAL A 185 20.13 9.66 -8.16
C VAL A 185 21.29 9.30 -9.07
N GLU A 186 21.01 8.77 -10.24
CA GLU A 186 22.04 8.49 -11.25
C GLU A 186 22.61 9.80 -11.81
N ALA A 187 23.93 9.86 -11.98
CA ALA A 187 24.62 11.04 -12.49
C ALA A 187 24.04 11.52 -13.83
N ARG A 188 23.68 10.59 -14.74
CA ARG A 188 23.07 10.89 -16.04
C ARG A 188 21.76 11.69 -15.95
N ALA A 189 20.97 11.48 -14.90
CA ALA A 189 19.71 12.20 -14.72
C ALA A 189 19.91 13.65 -14.29
N LEU A 190 21.12 14.01 -13.82
CA LEU A 190 21.49 15.36 -13.40
C LEU A 190 22.32 16.10 -14.45
N ASP A 191 22.52 15.52 -15.63
CA ASP A 191 23.42 16.06 -16.66
C ASP A 191 23.06 17.47 -17.13
N ASN A 192 21.78 17.81 -17.14
CA ASN A 192 21.31 19.11 -17.62
C ASN A 192 21.38 20.23 -16.55
N VAL A 193 21.57 19.85 -15.28
CA VAL A 193 21.54 20.81 -14.15
C VAL A 193 22.91 21.03 -13.50
N LEU A 194 23.80 20.04 -13.57
CA LEU A 194 25.18 20.14 -13.08
C LEU A 194 26.09 20.82 -14.10
N THR A 195 27.07 21.60 -13.62
CA THR A 195 28.12 22.17 -14.46
C THR A 195 29.17 21.12 -14.85
N SER A 196 30.00 21.42 -15.85
CA SER A 196 31.09 20.52 -16.26
C SER A 196 32.07 20.23 -15.11
N ASP A 197 32.37 21.23 -14.28
CA ASP A 197 33.30 21.09 -13.15
C ASP A 197 32.70 20.21 -12.04
N GLU A 198 31.41 20.39 -11.72
CA GLU A 198 30.71 19.54 -10.74
C GLU A 198 30.65 18.08 -11.19
N LYS A 199 30.41 17.84 -12.49
CA LYS A 199 30.45 16.48 -13.06
C LYS A 199 31.82 15.84 -12.95
N HIS A 200 32.88 16.62 -13.17
CA HIS A 200 34.25 16.15 -13.05
C HIS A 200 34.54 15.70 -11.62
N VAL A 201 34.25 16.55 -10.63
CA VAL A 201 34.41 16.25 -9.19
C VAL A 201 33.64 14.99 -8.80
N LEU A 202 32.39 14.85 -9.26
CA LEU A 202 31.58 13.67 -9.00
C LEU A 202 32.22 12.39 -9.59
N SER A 203 32.74 12.46 -10.82
CA SER A 203 33.31 11.31 -11.51
C SER A 203 34.64 10.84 -10.90
N GLU A 204 35.51 11.77 -10.49
CA GLU A 204 36.81 11.44 -9.88
C GLU A 204 36.64 10.77 -8.52
N ILE A 205 35.79 11.30 -7.66
CA ILE A 205 35.63 10.78 -6.29
C ILE A 205 34.89 9.44 -6.28
N SER A 206 34.00 9.20 -7.25
CA SER A 206 33.37 7.88 -7.43
C SER A 206 34.39 6.79 -7.79
N ASN A 207 35.48 7.16 -8.47
CA ASN A 207 36.64 6.32 -8.75
C ASN A 207 37.70 6.53 -7.65
N TYR A 208 37.41 6.03 -6.45
CA TYR A 208 38.21 6.15 -5.21
C TYR A 208 39.73 5.85 -5.33
N ASN A 209 40.21 5.35 -6.48
CA ASN A 209 41.59 4.96 -6.74
C ASN A 209 42.49 6.05 -7.35
N GLN A 210 41.98 7.23 -7.71
CA GLN A 210 42.79 8.30 -8.34
C GLN A 210 42.39 9.69 -7.85
N LEU A 211 42.53 9.95 -6.55
CA LEU A 211 42.56 11.33 -6.06
C LEU A 211 43.94 11.91 -6.41
N ASP A 212 44.05 12.44 -7.62
CA ASP A 212 45.22 13.22 -8.05
C ASP A 212 45.21 14.54 -7.26
N ASP A 213 46.37 14.97 -6.79
CA ASP A 213 46.59 16.08 -5.82
C ASP A 213 46.34 17.48 -6.44
N ARG A 214 45.33 17.60 -7.30
CA ARG A 214 45.00 18.81 -8.05
C ARG A 214 44.10 19.70 -7.21
N GLN A 215 44.36 21.01 -7.33
CA GLN A 215 43.57 22.06 -6.71
C GLN A 215 42.13 21.98 -7.20
N TRP A 216 41.26 21.40 -6.37
CA TRP A 216 39.83 21.50 -6.56
C TRP A 216 39.41 22.96 -6.59
N ASP A 217 38.46 23.30 -7.45
CA ASP A 217 37.77 24.57 -7.34
C ASP A 217 37.03 24.59 -5.99
N GLN A 218 37.45 25.48 -5.09
CA GLN A 218 37.01 25.47 -3.69
C GLN A 218 35.49 25.66 -3.58
N GLU A 219 34.89 26.36 -4.54
CA GLU A 219 33.45 26.61 -4.59
C GLU A 219 32.65 25.36 -4.98
N ALA A 220 33.12 24.58 -5.96
CA ALA A 220 32.45 23.34 -6.37
C ALA A 220 32.59 22.25 -5.28
N SER A 221 33.77 22.11 -4.68
CA SER A 221 34.01 21.12 -3.62
C SER A 221 33.30 21.44 -2.30
N ALA A 222 32.99 22.70 -2.01
CA ALA A 222 32.24 23.07 -0.81
C ALA A 222 30.77 22.57 -0.85
N ARG A 223 30.26 22.23 -2.03
CA ARG A 223 28.87 21.80 -2.22
C ARG A 223 28.66 20.31 -2.03
N PHE A 224 29.65 19.49 -2.39
CA PHE A 224 29.57 18.04 -2.33
C PHE A 224 30.30 17.53 -1.09
N PHE A 225 29.68 16.60 -0.37
CA PHE A 225 30.29 15.97 0.78
C PHE A 225 30.19 14.44 0.70
N PRO A 226 31.19 13.73 1.24
CA PRO A 226 31.20 12.28 1.26
C PRO A 226 30.07 11.71 2.11
N LEU A 227 29.37 10.72 1.57
CA LEU A 227 28.34 9.93 2.23
C LEU A 227 28.73 8.46 2.19
N TRP A 228 29.08 7.92 3.35
CA TRP A 228 29.37 6.50 3.50
C TRP A 228 28.09 5.69 3.48
N PHE A 229 28.08 4.59 2.72
CA PHE A 229 26.96 3.67 2.65
C PHE A 229 27.44 2.22 2.70
N ASN A 230 26.56 1.35 3.17
CA ASN A 230 26.76 -0.10 3.14
C ASN A 230 25.67 -0.71 2.27
N SER A 231 26.06 -1.51 1.28
CA SER A 231 25.15 -2.23 0.40
C SER A 231 25.55 -3.70 0.29
N LEU A 232 24.63 -4.53 -0.21
CA LEU A 232 24.89 -5.94 -0.48
C LEU A 232 25.94 -6.04 -1.62
N GLY A 233 27.20 -6.27 -1.24
CA GLY A 233 28.33 -6.41 -2.16
C GLY A 233 29.37 -5.29 -2.10
N THR A 234 29.12 -4.21 -1.36
CA THR A 234 30.10 -3.15 -1.09
C THR A 234 30.13 -2.83 0.41
N GLU A 235 31.17 -3.30 1.09
CA GLU A 235 31.50 -2.86 2.44
C GLU A 235 32.25 -1.52 2.34
N HIS A 236 31.76 -0.49 3.04
CA HIS A 236 32.33 0.87 3.03
C HIS A 236 32.29 1.59 1.67
N GLY A 237 31.15 1.52 0.97
CA GLY A 237 30.93 2.32 -0.23
C GLY A 237 30.89 3.82 0.06
N LEU A 238 31.34 4.64 -0.91
CA LEU A 238 31.30 6.10 -0.84
C LEU A 238 30.44 6.67 -1.98
N LEU A 239 29.48 7.51 -1.64
CA LEU A 239 28.78 8.38 -2.59
C LEU A 239 29.09 9.83 -2.27
N LEU A 240 28.97 10.71 -3.26
CA LEU A 240 28.94 12.14 -3.01
C LEU A 240 27.51 12.61 -2.91
N ALA A 241 27.21 13.37 -1.87
CA ALA A 241 25.92 13.99 -1.67
C ALA A 241 26.04 15.51 -1.71
N PHE A 242 24.96 16.17 -2.13
CA PHE A 242 24.84 17.62 -2.07
C PHE A 242 23.43 18.03 -1.65
N ARG A 243 23.30 19.27 -1.16
CA ARG A 243 21.99 19.86 -0.86
C ARG A 243 21.46 20.60 -2.11
N PRO A 244 20.32 20.18 -2.67
CA PRO A 244 19.68 20.93 -3.77
C PRO A 244 19.09 22.25 -3.25
N GLU A 245 18.84 23.20 -4.14
CA GLU A 245 18.14 24.45 -3.80
C GLU A 245 16.68 24.17 -3.45
N LYS A 246 16.04 23.27 -4.20
CA LYS A 246 14.68 22.77 -3.95
C LYS A 246 14.56 21.31 -4.36
N LEU A 247 13.77 20.57 -3.59
CA LEU A 247 13.42 19.19 -3.86
C LEU A 247 11.91 19.02 -3.63
N ALA A 248 11.20 18.48 -4.61
CA ALA A 248 9.78 18.22 -4.49
C ALA A 248 9.38 16.85 -5.04
N LEU A 249 8.45 16.20 -4.34
CA LEU A 249 7.90 14.90 -4.71
C LEU A 249 6.49 15.08 -5.29
N GLY A 250 6.18 14.41 -6.40
CA GLY A 250 4.83 14.41 -6.97
C GLY A 250 4.02 13.17 -6.58
N ASN A 251 2.79 13.07 -7.08
CA ASN A 251 1.92 11.91 -6.86
C ASN A 251 2.40 10.67 -7.64
N SER A 252 2.13 9.49 -7.07
CA SER A 252 2.36 8.20 -7.73
C SER A 252 1.51 8.06 -9.00
N GLY A 253 2.11 7.55 -10.07
CA GLY A 253 1.42 7.25 -11.34
C GLY A 253 1.64 8.23 -12.50
N THR A 254 2.41 9.30 -12.32
CA THR A 254 2.91 10.15 -13.43
C THR A 254 4.40 9.91 -13.64
N SER A 255 4.77 9.39 -14.82
CA SER A 255 6.17 9.21 -15.23
C SER A 255 6.64 10.40 -16.06
N PHE A 256 7.90 10.80 -15.86
CA PHE A 256 8.62 11.75 -16.71
C PHE A 256 9.78 11.05 -17.40
N GLU A 257 10.08 11.40 -18.64
CA GLU A 257 11.35 11.01 -19.26
C GLU A 257 12.50 11.73 -18.53
N CYS A 258 13.54 10.98 -18.16
CA CYS A 258 14.76 11.49 -17.53
C CYS A 258 15.55 12.34 -18.55
N ASN A 259 15.03 13.51 -18.96
CA ASN A 259 15.72 14.56 -19.72
C ASN A 259 14.88 15.85 -19.95
N GLY A 260 13.68 15.96 -19.39
CA GLY A 260 12.82 17.13 -19.61
C GLY A 260 13.21 18.36 -18.79
N THR A 261 13.75 19.39 -19.45
CA THR A 261 13.73 20.76 -18.91
C THR A 261 12.28 21.25 -18.86
N VAL A 262 11.81 21.73 -17.71
CA VAL A 262 10.43 22.22 -17.57
C VAL A 262 10.43 23.72 -17.32
N ASN A 263 9.80 24.42 -18.26
CA ASN A 263 9.48 25.84 -18.13
C ASN A 263 8.41 26.02 -17.04
N LYS A 264 8.57 27.06 -16.20
CA LYS A 264 7.60 27.40 -15.15
C LYS A 264 6.25 27.70 -15.79
N ASN A 265 5.26 26.84 -15.63
CA ASN A 265 3.88 27.23 -15.88
C ASN A 265 2.96 26.79 -14.74
N ASN A 266 2.26 27.79 -14.22
CA ASN A 266 1.29 27.74 -13.14
C ASN A 266 0.04 26.97 -13.59
N ASN A 267 -0.36 25.95 -12.82
CA ASN A 267 -1.75 25.72 -12.39
C ASN A 267 -1.83 24.43 -11.55
N GLY A 268 -2.07 24.60 -10.24
CA GLY A 268 -2.41 23.55 -9.27
C GLY A 268 -1.32 22.50 -9.04
N ASP A 269 -0.20 22.87 -8.44
CA ASP A 269 0.96 21.98 -8.31
C ASP A 269 0.67 20.73 -7.42
N PRO A 270 0.78 19.49 -7.95
CA PRO A 270 0.72 18.25 -7.18
C PRO A 270 2.08 17.90 -6.55
N TRP A 271 2.93 18.89 -6.30
CA TRP A 271 4.31 18.73 -5.85
C TRP A 271 4.44 19.17 -4.40
N ARG A 272 4.99 18.29 -3.56
CA ARG A 272 5.25 18.55 -2.14
C ARG A 272 6.74 18.79 -1.94
N GLU A 273 7.08 19.98 -1.47
CA GLU A 273 8.47 20.33 -1.17
C GLU A 273 8.94 19.57 0.07
N VAL A 274 10.13 18.98 -0.01
CA VAL A 274 10.75 18.20 1.06
C VAL A 274 12.21 18.60 1.22
N SER A 275 12.73 18.50 2.44
CA SER A 275 14.16 18.71 2.72
C SER A 275 14.87 17.35 2.78
N ALA A 276 15.68 17.06 1.76
CA ALA A 276 16.54 15.88 1.72
C ALA A 276 17.78 16.19 0.88
N LEU A 277 18.81 15.38 1.06
CA LEU A 277 20.07 15.46 0.30
C LEU A 277 20.01 14.55 -0.92
N ILE A 278 20.81 14.85 -1.93
CA ILE A 278 20.92 14.03 -3.14
C ILE A 278 22.30 13.40 -3.18
N ALA A 279 22.36 12.09 -3.01
CA ALA A 279 23.53 11.27 -3.24
C ALA A 279 23.58 10.85 -4.72
N VAL A 280 24.73 11.04 -5.36
CA VAL A 280 24.92 10.77 -6.79
C VAL A 280 25.64 9.44 -6.99
N THR A 281 25.09 8.57 -7.83
CA THR A 281 25.73 7.30 -8.24
C THR A 281 26.04 7.29 -9.73
N PHE A 282 27.19 6.72 -10.10
CA PHE A 282 27.57 6.44 -11.48
C PHE A 282 27.24 5.01 -11.91
N GLN A 283 26.92 4.13 -10.95
CA GLN A 283 26.39 2.81 -11.25
C GLN A 283 24.93 2.95 -11.66
N GLU A 284 24.57 2.34 -12.79
CA GLU A 284 23.16 2.19 -13.16
C GLU A 284 22.44 1.43 -12.05
N LEU A 285 21.35 2.00 -11.58
CA LEU A 285 20.58 1.38 -10.50
C LEU A 285 19.90 0.07 -10.97
N ASN A 286 19.92 -0.23 -12.29
CA ASN A 286 19.25 -1.37 -12.93
C ASN A 286 17.78 -1.49 -12.50
N ILE A 287 17.13 -0.33 -12.39
CA ILE A 287 15.72 -0.20 -12.04
C ILE A 287 15.04 0.27 -13.31
N ASP A 288 14.43 -0.65 -14.07
CA ASP A 288 13.51 -0.43 -15.20
C ASP A 288 13.72 0.94 -15.91
N ASP A 289 14.36 1.00 -17.10
CA ASP A 289 14.84 2.15 -17.95
C ASP A 289 14.28 3.57 -17.73
N THR A 290 13.09 3.70 -17.18
CA THR A 290 12.38 4.91 -16.77
C THR A 290 12.76 5.47 -15.39
N ASN A 291 13.38 4.70 -14.48
CA ASN A 291 13.70 5.16 -13.12
C ASN A 291 15.19 5.47 -12.98
N CYS A 292 15.49 6.69 -12.57
CA CYS A 292 16.87 7.19 -12.47
C CYS A 292 17.25 7.57 -11.04
N GLY A 293 16.51 7.07 -10.03
CA GLY A 293 16.79 7.33 -8.61
C GLY A 293 16.06 6.41 -7.62
N LEU A 294 16.45 6.50 -6.35
CA LEU A 294 15.89 5.78 -5.20
C LEU A 294 15.46 6.74 -4.09
N VAL A 295 14.20 6.66 -3.68
CA VAL A 295 13.62 7.44 -2.58
C VAL A 295 13.41 6.53 -1.36
N PRO A 296 13.91 6.88 -0.16
CA PRO A 296 13.58 6.14 1.05
C PRO A 296 12.10 6.27 1.41
N VAL A 297 11.45 5.17 1.76
CA VAL A 297 10.00 5.11 2.09
C VAL A 297 9.63 6.09 3.21
N GLU A 298 10.51 6.29 4.18
CA GLU A 298 10.25 7.21 5.29
C GLU A 298 10.15 8.68 4.83
N LEU A 299 10.89 9.07 3.78
CA LEU A 299 10.78 10.41 3.21
C LEU A 299 9.43 10.61 2.52
N LEU A 300 8.91 9.57 1.85
CA LEU A 300 7.56 9.60 1.27
C LEU A 300 6.49 9.74 2.37
N LYS A 301 6.59 8.96 3.44
CA LYS A 301 5.67 9.06 4.58
C LYS A 301 5.69 10.43 5.25
N PHE A 302 6.87 11.04 5.37
CA PHE A 302 7.00 12.40 5.89
C PHE A 302 6.30 13.42 4.98
N ALA A 303 6.45 13.29 3.67
CA ALA A 303 5.78 14.14 2.69
C ALA A 303 4.25 13.93 2.66
N GLU A 304 3.77 12.72 2.97
CA GLU A 304 2.35 12.37 2.94
C GLU A 304 1.54 12.97 4.10
N GLY A 305 2.20 13.35 5.19
CA GLY A 305 1.57 13.83 6.42
C GLY A 305 1.07 12.64 7.23
N SER A 306 1.77 12.35 8.34
CA SER A 306 1.42 11.33 9.34
C SER A 306 -0.02 11.44 9.84
#